data_AF-Q8H021-F1
#
_entry.id   AF-Q8H021-F1
#
_cell.length_a   1.000
_cell.length_b   1.000
_cell.length_c   1.000
_cell.angle_alpha   90.00
_cell.angle_beta   90.00
_cell.angle_gamma   90.00
#
_symmetry.space_group_name_H-M   'P 1'
#
loop_
_entity.id
_entity.type
_entity.pdbx_description
1 polymer ?
#
loop_
_entity_poly.entity_id
_entity_poly.type
_entity_poly.pdbx_seq_one_letter_code
_entity_poly.pdbx_strand_id
1 'polypeptide(L)'
;MRAAVAHRILLSLALFAVLCRCDPDLLFDYCVADTAAATAAGAFHLNGLACIDPALARADHFATSALSRATNPAATLYGFNATLTSPAASLPGANAQGLAMARIDLAPGGMAPPHSHPRASEAALVLSGSVLVGFADTSYRLYTQLLRAGEAFVFPRAMVHFLYNMDTAAPAVVLSGLNSQSPGAQLVPFSAFRTEPRLPDEVLKKAFKITGQDVQRIQKHLGGL
;
A
#
# COMPACT_ATOMS: atom_id res chain seq x y z
N MET A 1 35.85 -11.69 -34.56
CA MET A 1 34.54 -12.34 -34.34
C MET A 1 34.31 -12.85 -32.92
N ARG A 2 35.26 -13.58 -32.29
CA ARG A 2 35.05 -14.17 -30.95
C ARG A 2 34.77 -13.14 -29.82
N ALA A 3 35.49 -12.02 -29.78
CA ALA A 3 35.27 -10.97 -28.78
C ALA A 3 33.89 -10.30 -28.89
N ALA A 4 33.36 -10.14 -30.11
CA ALA A 4 32.06 -9.53 -30.34
C ALA A 4 30.88 -10.43 -29.90
N VAL A 5 31.05 -11.76 -30.00
CA VAL A 5 30.06 -12.73 -29.51
C VAL A 5 30.05 -12.77 -27.98
N ALA A 6 31.23 -12.78 -27.34
CA ALA A 6 31.34 -12.72 -25.88
C ALA A 6 30.73 -11.43 -25.29
N HIS A 7 30.94 -10.28 -25.94
CA HIS A 7 30.36 -9.01 -25.50
C HIS A 7 28.83 -8.99 -25.62
N ARG A 8 28.27 -9.58 -26.69
CA ARG A 8 26.81 -9.70 -26.87
C ARG A 8 26.17 -10.62 -25.83
N ILE A 9 26.83 -11.73 -25.48
CA ILE A 9 26.35 -12.67 -24.45
C ILE A 9 26.35 -12.02 -23.06
N LEU A 10 27.41 -11.29 -22.69
CA LEU A 10 27.46 -10.53 -21.43
C LEU A 10 26.42 -9.41 -21.36
N LEU A 11 26.18 -8.70 -22.46
CA LEU A 11 25.14 -7.66 -22.51
C LEU A 11 23.73 -8.26 -22.32
N SER A 12 23.45 -9.43 -22.91
CA SER A 12 22.17 -10.12 -22.73
C SER A 12 21.99 -10.72 -21.33
N LEU A 13 23.07 -11.19 -20.68
CA LEU A 13 23.00 -11.67 -19.29
C LEU A 13 22.74 -10.52 -18.30
N ALA A 14 23.34 -9.34 -18.54
CA ALA A 14 23.07 -8.15 -17.74
C ALA A 14 21.64 -7.62 -17.93
N LEU A 15 21.02 -7.86 -19.10
CA LEU A 15 19.65 -7.43 -19.40
C LEU A 15 18.58 -8.31 -18.72
N PHE A 16 18.88 -9.60 -18.48
CA PHE A 16 17.95 -10.53 -17.81
C PHE A 16 17.87 -10.34 -16.28
N ALA A 17 18.92 -9.80 -15.65
CA ALA A 17 18.94 -9.54 -14.21
C ALA A 17 18.08 -8.34 -13.77
N VAL A 18 17.45 -7.62 -14.70
CA VAL A 18 16.87 -6.28 -14.48
C VAL A 18 15.33 -6.25 -14.46
N LEU A 19 14.64 -7.38 -14.64
CA LEU A 19 13.21 -7.34 -14.96
C LEU A 19 12.21 -7.68 -13.84
N CYS A 20 12.63 -7.99 -12.61
CA CYS A 20 11.66 -8.12 -11.54
C CYS A 20 11.50 -6.80 -10.76
N ARG A 21 10.41 -6.07 -11.04
CA ARG A 21 9.99 -4.90 -10.25
C ARG A 21 9.19 -5.31 -8.99
N CYS A 22 8.95 -6.59 -8.78
CA CYS A 22 8.18 -7.11 -7.66
C CYS A 22 9.09 -7.45 -6.49
N ASP A 23 8.50 -7.88 -5.38
CA ASP A 23 9.25 -8.49 -4.29
C ASP A 23 10.12 -9.64 -4.85
N PRO A 24 11.35 -9.83 -4.35
CA PRO A 24 12.24 -10.87 -4.84
C PRO A 24 11.66 -12.26 -4.59
N ASP A 25 11.86 -13.17 -5.54
CA ASP A 25 11.45 -14.58 -5.37
C ASP A 25 12.23 -15.23 -4.22
N LEU A 26 11.54 -16.13 -3.51
CA LEU A 26 12.11 -16.95 -2.47
C LEU A 26 13.11 -17.98 -3.01
N LEU A 27 14.17 -18.20 -2.24
CA LEU A 27 15.14 -19.29 -2.49
C LEU A 27 14.82 -20.57 -1.70
N PHE A 28 13.81 -20.51 -0.82
CA PHE A 28 13.36 -21.59 0.07
C PHE A 28 11.83 -21.59 0.13
N ASP A 29 11.21 -22.65 0.64
CA ASP A 29 9.74 -22.73 0.74
C ASP A 29 9.14 -21.58 1.57
N TYR A 30 9.82 -21.16 2.64
CA TYR A 30 9.43 -20.05 3.50
C TYR A 30 10.60 -19.42 4.25
N CYS A 31 10.42 -18.18 4.71
CA CYS A 31 11.35 -17.44 5.56
C CYS A 31 10.52 -16.65 6.58
N VAL A 32 10.12 -17.27 7.69
CA VAL A 32 9.33 -16.59 8.73
C VAL A 32 10.14 -15.43 9.32
N ALA A 33 9.59 -14.21 9.30
CA ALA A 33 10.30 -13.03 9.81
C ALA A 33 10.71 -13.17 11.28
N ASP A 34 11.97 -12.86 11.57
CA ASP A 34 12.46 -12.63 12.91
C ASP A 34 12.09 -11.21 13.36
N THR A 35 10.93 -11.10 14.00
CA THR A 35 10.40 -9.82 14.48
C THR A 35 11.20 -9.27 15.66
N ALA A 36 11.91 -10.12 16.41
CA ALA A 36 12.74 -9.67 17.52
C ALA A 36 14.02 -9.00 17.00
N ALA A 37 14.70 -9.63 16.05
CA ALA A 37 15.88 -9.07 15.38
C ALA A 37 15.57 -7.74 14.68
N ALA A 38 14.40 -7.60 14.08
CA ALA A 38 13.98 -6.37 13.40
C ALA A 38 13.92 -5.13 14.32
N THR A 39 13.75 -5.34 15.63
CA THR A 39 13.62 -4.25 16.63
C THR A 39 14.86 -4.07 17.51
N ALA A 40 15.87 -4.93 17.37
CA ALA A 40 17.04 -4.90 18.23
C ALA A 40 17.94 -3.69 17.95
N ALA A 41 18.55 -3.14 19.00
CA ALA A 41 19.58 -2.12 18.83
C ALA A 41 20.78 -2.71 18.06
N GLY A 42 21.18 -2.08 16.96
CA GLY A 42 22.23 -2.61 16.07
C GLY A 42 21.75 -3.66 15.09
N ALA A 43 20.43 -3.81 14.89
CA ALA A 43 19.88 -4.66 13.84
C ALA A 43 20.49 -4.33 12.46
N PHE A 44 20.89 -5.37 11.73
CA PHE A 44 21.36 -5.22 10.36
C PHE A 44 20.17 -4.93 9.44
N HIS A 45 20.26 -3.87 8.65
CA HIS A 45 19.21 -3.51 7.69
C HIS A 45 19.37 -4.33 6.40
N LEU A 46 18.33 -5.11 6.09
CA LEU A 46 18.22 -5.94 4.89
C LEU A 46 17.11 -5.38 3.97
N ASN A 47 17.14 -5.74 2.69
CA ASN A 47 15.96 -5.57 1.83
C ASN A 47 14.92 -6.66 2.19
N GLY A 48 14.12 -6.40 3.21
CA GLY A 48 13.19 -7.36 3.80
C GLY A 48 13.45 -7.55 5.30
N LEU A 49 13.18 -8.75 5.80
CA LEU A 49 13.42 -9.12 7.20
C LEU A 49 14.24 -10.41 7.26
N ALA A 50 15.10 -10.51 8.28
CA ALA A 50 15.79 -11.76 8.59
C ALA A 50 14.78 -12.88 8.90
N CYS A 51 15.16 -14.12 8.65
CA CYS A 51 14.35 -15.28 9.00
C CYS A 51 14.71 -15.78 10.40
N ILE A 52 13.75 -16.33 11.13
CA ILE A 52 14.06 -17.25 12.25
C ILE A 52 14.66 -18.56 11.71
N ASP A 53 15.21 -19.39 12.60
CA ASP A 53 15.55 -20.77 12.27
C ASP A 53 14.32 -21.52 11.74
N PRO A 54 14.36 -22.13 10.53
CA PRO A 54 13.25 -22.91 9.99
C PRO A 54 12.74 -24.01 10.92
N ALA A 55 13.61 -24.59 11.77
CA ALA A 55 13.22 -25.61 12.75
C ALA A 55 12.30 -25.07 13.87
N LEU A 56 12.26 -23.74 14.06
CA LEU A 56 11.39 -23.06 15.02
C LEU A 56 10.07 -22.58 14.39
N ALA A 57 9.86 -22.82 13.08
CA ALA A 57 8.63 -22.44 12.41
C ALA A 57 7.43 -23.26 12.93
N ARG A 58 6.29 -22.58 13.07
CA ARG A 58 5.04 -23.14 13.59
C ARG A 58 3.86 -22.58 12.81
N ALA A 59 2.73 -23.27 12.85
CA ALA A 59 1.53 -22.88 12.11
C ALA A 59 1.01 -21.48 12.49
N ASP A 60 1.16 -21.06 13.75
CA ASP A 60 0.76 -19.74 14.22
C ASP A 60 1.56 -18.59 13.57
N HIS A 61 2.78 -18.84 13.08
CA HIS A 61 3.52 -17.83 12.31
C HIS A 61 2.88 -17.51 10.96
N PHE A 62 2.08 -18.43 10.40
CA PHE A 62 1.41 -18.28 9.11
C PHE A 62 -0.07 -17.90 9.24
N ALA A 63 -0.53 -17.62 10.45
CA ALA A 63 -1.91 -17.23 10.74
C ALA A 63 -1.96 -15.81 11.32
N THR A 64 -3.08 -15.11 11.10
CA THR A 64 -3.33 -13.82 11.73
C THR A 64 -4.80 -13.60 12.04
N SER A 65 -5.08 -13.02 13.19
CA SER A 65 -6.39 -12.50 13.56
C SER A 65 -6.48 -10.98 13.42
N ALA A 66 -5.44 -10.32 12.88
CA ALA A 66 -5.38 -8.86 12.81
C ALA A 66 -6.56 -8.24 12.02
N LEU A 67 -7.05 -8.94 11.00
CA LEU A 67 -8.15 -8.49 10.14
C LEU A 67 -9.55 -8.82 10.69
N SER A 68 -9.64 -9.58 11.78
CA SER A 68 -10.93 -10.00 12.35
C SER A 68 -11.69 -8.88 13.05
N ARG A 69 -10.98 -7.83 13.52
CA ARG A 69 -11.57 -6.76 14.32
C ARG A 69 -11.94 -5.58 13.43
N ALA A 70 -13.22 -5.21 13.48
CA ALA A 70 -13.66 -3.93 12.94
C ALA A 70 -13.00 -2.79 13.73
N THR A 71 -12.57 -1.77 13.01
CA THR A 71 -12.14 -0.51 13.60
C THR A 71 -13.30 0.49 13.56
N ASN A 72 -13.26 1.53 14.41
CA ASN A 72 -14.21 2.64 14.34
C ASN A 72 -13.54 3.84 13.65
N PRO A 73 -13.75 4.03 12.34
CA PRO A 73 -13.08 5.08 11.59
C PRO A 73 -13.75 6.46 11.71
N ALA A 74 -14.87 6.60 12.43
CA ALA A 74 -15.68 7.82 12.46
C ALA A 74 -14.93 9.07 12.96
N ALA A 75 -13.93 8.90 13.83
CA ALA A 75 -13.11 10.00 14.35
C ALA A 75 -11.88 10.31 13.49
N THR A 76 -11.63 9.54 12.43
CA THR A 76 -10.49 9.78 11.52
C THR A 76 -10.82 10.91 10.54
N LEU A 77 -9.80 11.61 10.05
CA LEU A 77 -9.95 12.77 9.17
C LEU A 77 -10.85 12.51 7.94
N TYR A 78 -10.80 11.30 7.40
CA TYR A 78 -11.53 10.91 6.20
C TYR A 78 -12.62 9.85 6.45
N GLY A 79 -12.89 9.49 7.71
CA GLY A 79 -13.87 8.45 8.01
C GLY A 79 -13.47 7.05 7.54
N PHE A 80 -12.17 6.75 7.40
CA PHE A 80 -11.68 5.40 7.09
C PHE A 80 -10.53 4.99 8.00
N ASN A 81 -10.35 3.68 8.14
CA ASN A 81 -9.17 3.11 8.75
C ASN A 81 -8.79 1.81 8.01
N ALA A 82 -7.49 1.56 7.88
CA ALA A 82 -6.94 0.42 7.19
C ALA A 82 -6.04 -0.38 8.12
N THR A 83 -6.36 -1.67 8.32
CA THR A 83 -5.51 -2.62 9.01
C THR A 83 -4.79 -3.46 7.97
N LEU A 84 -3.47 -3.24 7.81
CA LEU A 84 -2.62 -3.97 6.87
C LEU A 84 -1.86 -5.09 7.61
N THR A 85 -1.83 -6.29 7.03
CA THR A 85 -0.94 -7.35 7.51
C THR A 85 0.50 -7.03 7.16
N SER A 86 1.44 -7.26 8.07
CA SER A 86 2.86 -7.13 7.78
C SER A 86 3.64 -8.29 8.42
N PRO A 87 4.72 -8.75 7.77
CA PRO A 87 5.56 -9.76 8.39
C PRO A 87 6.29 -9.27 9.65
N ALA A 88 6.49 -7.96 9.78
CA ALA A 88 7.12 -7.37 10.96
C ALA A 88 6.25 -7.37 12.22
N ALA A 89 4.92 -7.55 12.09
CA ALA A 89 4.02 -7.34 13.24
C ALA A 89 2.88 -8.35 13.35
N SER A 90 2.19 -8.68 12.26
CA SER A 90 0.89 -9.36 12.34
C SER A 90 0.81 -10.67 11.56
N LEU A 91 1.74 -10.93 10.64
CA LEU A 91 1.78 -12.18 9.87
C LEU A 91 3.22 -12.55 9.46
N PRO A 92 4.09 -12.96 10.41
CA PRO A 92 5.52 -13.19 10.15
C PRO A 92 5.84 -14.15 9.00
N GLY A 93 4.98 -15.15 8.77
CA GLY A 93 5.10 -16.09 7.67
C GLY A 93 4.87 -15.50 6.27
N ALA A 94 4.36 -14.27 6.16
CA ALA A 94 4.23 -13.57 4.88
C ALA A 94 5.56 -12.97 4.39
N ASN A 95 6.64 -13.04 5.16
CA ASN A 95 7.94 -12.54 4.74
C ASN A 95 8.47 -13.32 3.54
N ALA A 96 8.96 -12.57 2.55
CA ALA A 96 9.40 -12.99 1.24
C ALA A 96 8.32 -13.68 0.37
N GLN A 97 7.04 -13.69 0.77
CA GLN A 97 5.95 -14.29 -0.02
C GLN A 97 5.35 -13.34 -1.06
N GLY A 98 5.81 -12.08 -1.12
CA GLY A 98 5.33 -11.12 -2.11
C GLY A 98 3.85 -10.76 -1.96
N LEU A 99 3.28 -10.87 -0.75
CA LEU A 99 1.87 -10.61 -0.51
C LEU A 99 1.58 -9.90 0.81
N ALA A 100 0.51 -9.12 0.80
CA ALA A 100 -0.11 -8.56 2.00
C ALA A 100 -1.63 -8.52 1.83
N MET A 101 -2.34 -8.43 2.94
CA MET A 101 -3.79 -8.25 2.98
C MET A 101 -4.13 -7.01 3.80
N ALA A 102 -5.18 -6.29 3.41
CA ALA A 102 -5.67 -5.13 4.14
C ALA A 102 -7.18 -5.23 4.37
N ARG A 103 -7.62 -4.94 5.59
CA ARG A 103 -9.02 -4.64 5.89
C ARG A 103 -9.20 -3.14 5.92
N ILE A 104 -10.18 -2.63 5.18
CA ILE A 104 -10.57 -1.22 5.20
C ILE A 104 -11.98 -1.13 5.76
N ASP A 105 -12.12 -0.42 6.89
CA ASP A 105 -13.43 -0.04 7.44
C ASP A 105 -13.73 1.41 7.03
N LEU A 106 -14.90 1.64 6.45
CA LEU A 106 -15.39 2.95 6.02
C LEU A 106 -16.62 3.32 6.85
N ALA A 107 -16.56 4.47 7.53
CA ALA A 107 -17.73 5.08 8.16
C ALA A 107 -18.79 5.42 7.10
N PRO A 108 -20.05 5.69 7.50
CA PRO A 108 -21.01 6.33 6.61
C PRO A 108 -20.44 7.64 6.04
N GLY A 109 -20.41 7.78 4.71
CA GLY A 109 -19.77 8.90 4.01
C GLY A 109 -18.24 8.92 4.05
N GLY A 110 -17.59 7.90 4.62
CA GLY A 110 -16.14 7.81 4.75
C GLY A 110 -15.44 7.42 3.46
N MET A 111 -14.17 7.78 3.31
CA MET A 111 -13.35 7.44 2.14
C MET A 111 -11.88 7.18 2.46
N ALA A 112 -11.26 6.28 1.72
CA ALA A 112 -9.81 6.31 1.51
C ALA A 112 -9.53 7.38 0.42
N PRO A 113 -8.87 8.50 0.76
CA PRO A 113 -8.62 9.57 -0.21
C PRO A 113 -7.74 9.09 -1.37
N PRO A 114 -7.62 9.86 -2.46
CA PRO A 114 -6.69 9.55 -3.54
C PRO A 114 -5.30 9.17 -3.00
N HIS A 115 -4.86 7.94 -3.29
CA HIS A 115 -3.61 7.38 -2.81
C HIS A 115 -3.03 6.36 -3.79
N SER A 116 -1.78 5.94 -3.58
CA SER A 116 -1.14 4.92 -4.39
C SER A 116 -0.30 3.94 -3.56
N HIS A 117 -0.15 2.73 -4.10
CA HIS A 117 0.75 1.69 -3.60
C HIS A 117 1.96 1.61 -4.53
N PRO A 118 3.12 2.23 -4.21
CA PRO A 118 4.24 2.32 -5.13
C PRO A 118 4.84 0.95 -5.49
N ARG A 119 4.65 -0.07 -4.64
CA ARG A 119 5.27 -1.39 -4.78
C ARG A 119 4.27 -2.53 -5.02
N ALA A 120 2.98 -2.24 -5.12
CA ALA A 120 1.97 -3.28 -5.33
C ALA A 120 0.81 -2.83 -6.22
N SER A 121 0.26 -3.78 -6.96
CA SER A 121 -1.15 -3.77 -7.38
C SER A 121 -2.01 -4.26 -6.23
N GLU A 122 -3.28 -3.86 -6.25
CA GLU A 122 -4.27 -4.24 -5.24
C GLU A 122 -5.50 -4.84 -5.92
N ALA A 123 -6.02 -5.92 -5.35
CA ALA A 123 -7.33 -6.46 -5.67
C ALA A 123 -8.24 -6.31 -4.44
N ALA A 124 -9.25 -5.46 -4.55
CA ALA A 124 -10.20 -5.15 -3.48
C ALA A 124 -11.51 -5.92 -3.68
N LEU A 125 -12.09 -6.43 -2.59
CA LEU A 125 -13.37 -7.12 -2.52
C LEU A 125 -14.23 -6.45 -1.45
N VAL A 126 -15.45 -6.05 -1.79
CA VAL A 126 -16.39 -5.52 -0.79
C VAL A 126 -16.98 -6.69 0.01
N LEU A 127 -16.80 -6.66 1.33
CA LEU A 127 -17.40 -7.65 2.23
C LEU A 127 -18.80 -7.25 2.69
N SER A 128 -19.03 -5.95 2.93
CA SER A 128 -20.33 -5.41 3.31
C SER A 128 -20.49 -3.96 2.89
N GLY A 129 -21.74 -3.53 2.66
CA GLY A 129 -22.06 -2.18 2.21
C GLY A 129 -21.91 -2.00 0.70
N SER A 130 -21.72 -0.75 0.28
CA SER A 130 -21.53 -0.37 -1.12
C SER A 130 -20.44 0.69 -1.21
N VAL A 131 -19.47 0.51 -2.10
CA VAL A 131 -18.28 1.37 -2.17
C VAL A 131 -18.04 1.80 -3.61
N LEU A 132 -18.02 3.10 -3.86
CA LEU A 132 -17.54 3.66 -5.11
C LEU A 132 -16.01 3.58 -5.11
N VAL A 133 -15.47 2.89 -6.09
CA VAL A 133 -14.02 2.77 -6.27
C VAL A 133 -13.61 3.39 -7.59
N GLY A 134 -12.36 3.80 -7.70
CA GLY A 134 -11.81 4.12 -9.02
C GLY A 134 -10.34 4.46 -9.00
N PHE A 135 -9.71 4.41 -10.18
CA PHE A 135 -8.34 4.84 -10.41
C PHE A 135 -8.25 5.73 -11.64
N ALA A 136 -7.25 6.60 -11.67
CA ALA A 136 -6.89 7.37 -12.86
C ALA A 136 -5.69 6.74 -13.56
N ASP A 137 -5.76 6.58 -14.88
CA ASP A 137 -4.59 6.23 -15.69
C ASP A 137 -3.72 7.46 -16.00
N THR A 138 -2.60 7.26 -16.69
CA THR A 138 -1.66 8.33 -17.05
C THR A 138 -2.15 9.27 -18.15
N SER A 139 -3.29 8.95 -18.79
CA SER A 139 -4.02 9.88 -19.67
C SER A 139 -5.02 10.75 -18.90
N TYR A 140 -5.05 10.63 -17.57
CA TYR A 140 -6.01 11.25 -16.66
C TYR A 140 -7.45 10.76 -16.86
N ARG A 141 -7.63 9.57 -17.45
CA ARG A 141 -8.94 8.94 -17.56
C ARG A 141 -9.28 8.21 -16.26
N LEU A 142 -10.45 8.52 -15.72
CA LEU A 142 -11.02 7.81 -14.58
C LEU A 142 -11.70 6.51 -15.03
N TYR A 143 -11.36 5.41 -14.36
CA TYR A 143 -12.10 4.15 -14.37
C TYR A 143 -12.73 4.00 -12.99
N THR A 144 -14.06 3.92 -12.91
CA THR A 144 -14.79 3.89 -11.64
C THR A 144 -15.98 2.94 -11.71
N GLN A 145 -16.33 2.32 -10.59
CA GLN A 145 -17.45 1.39 -10.46
C GLN A 145 -18.00 1.48 -9.03
N LEU A 146 -19.33 1.41 -8.89
CA LEU A 146 -19.97 1.17 -7.59
C LEU A 146 -20.00 -0.33 -7.34
N LEU A 147 -19.28 -0.78 -6.31
CA LEU A 147 -19.22 -2.18 -5.90
C LEU A 147 -20.18 -2.45 -4.73
N ARG A 148 -20.84 -3.59 -4.75
CA ARG A 148 -21.65 -4.17 -3.66
C ARG A 148 -20.92 -5.36 -3.04
N ALA A 149 -21.43 -5.83 -1.90
CA ALA A 149 -20.90 -7.02 -1.24
C ALA A 149 -20.74 -8.20 -2.21
N GLY A 150 -19.54 -8.81 -2.20
CA GLY A 150 -19.16 -9.90 -3.10
C GLY A 150 -18.52 -9.46 -4.43
N GLU A 151 -18.53 -8.16 -4.75
CA GLU A 151 -17.94 -7.63 -5.98
C GLU A 151 -16.50 -7.13 -5.75
N ALA A 152 -15.65 -7.29 -6.77
CA ALA A 152 -14.21 -7.00 -6.69
C ALA A 152 -13.76 -6.01 -7.77
N PHE A 153 -12.63 -5.34 -7.51
CA PHE A 153 -12.00 -4.39 -8.42
C PHE A 153 -10.47 -4.41 -8.26
N VAL A 154 -9.75 -4.19 -9.36
CA VAL A 154 -8.28 -4.21 -9.38
C VAL A 154 -7.75 -2.80 -9.57
N PHE A 155 -6.86 -2.37 -8.68
CA PHE A 155 -6.08 -1.14 -8.81
C PHE A 155 -4.68 -1.49 -9.36
N PRO A 156 -4.31 -0.99 -10.55
CA PRO A 156 -2.99 -1.24 -11.10
C PRO A 156 -1.89 -0.62 -10.24
N ARG A 157 -0.68 -1.22 -10.31
CA ARG A 157 0.45 -0.80 -9.48
C ARG A 157 0.73 0.70 -9.61
N ALA A 158 0.94 1.36 -8.47
CA ALA A 158 1.28 2.77 -8.36
C ALA A 158 0.26 3.76 -8.97
N MET A 159 -0.91 3.31 -9.40
CA MET A 159 -1.96 4.21 -9.88
C MET A 159 -2.66 4.89 -8.70
N VAL A 160 -2.96 6.18 -8.89
CA VAL A 160 -3.76 6.94 -7.92
C VAL A 160 -5.19 6.43 -7.97
N HIS A 161 -5.69 5.96 -6.84
CA HIS A 161 -7.02 5.38 -6.69
C HIS A 161 -7.67 5.80 -5.36
N PHE A 162 -8.96 5.52 -5.21
CA PHE A 162 -9.75 5.86 -4.03
C PHE A 162 -10.84 4.81 -3.76
N LEU A 163 -11.35 4.84 -2.53
CA LEU A 163 -12.54 4.10 -2.10
C LEU A 163 -13.46 5.07 -1.37
N TYR A 164 -14.74 5.10 -1.70
CA TYR A 164 -15.71 6.01 -1.10
C TYR A 164 -17.01 5.28 -0.75
N ASN A 165 -17.35 5.25 0.54
CA ASN A 165 -18.66 4.81 1.00
C ASN A 165 -19.68 5.93 0.77
N MET A 166 -20.48 5.80 -0.29
CA MET A 166 -21.51 6.77 -0.64
C MET A 166 -22.75 6.70 0.28
N ASP A 167 -22.89 5.63 1.08
CA ASP A 167 -23.97 5.52 2.04
C ASP A 167 -23.66 6.41 3.26
N THR A 168 -24.54 7.35 3.56
CA THR A 168 -24.41 8.29 4.69
C THR A 168 -25.03 7.78 5.98
N ALA A 169 -25.67 6.60 5.97
CA ALA A 169 -26.27 5.97 7.13
C ALA A 169 -25.56 4.67 7.56
N ALA A 170 -25.03 3.88 6.61
CA ALA A 170 -24.42 2.58 6.90
C ALA A 170 -22.91 2.54 6.61
N PRO A 171 -22.11 1.81 7.41
CA PRO A 171 -20.69 1.60 7.15
C PRO A 171 -20.46 0.58 6.03
N ALA A 172 -19.25 0.57 5.47
CA ALA A 172 -18.81 -0.43 4.50
C ALA A 172 -17.48 -1.07 4.91
N VAL A 173 -17.25 -2.31 4.48
CA VAL A 173 -16.02 -3.06 4.77
C VAL A 173 -15.47 -3.62 3.47
N VAL A 174 -14.18 -3.40 3.24
CA VAL A 174 -13.43 -3.90 2.07
C VAL A 174 -12.26 -4.74 2.55
N LEU A 175 -12.01 -5.85 1.86
CA LEU A 175 -10.81 -6.66 2.03
C LEU A 175 -10.00 -6.59 0.75
N SER A 176 -8.73 -6.26 0.89
CA SER A 176 -7.81 -6.10 -0.24
C SER A 176 -6.64 -7.07 -0.14
N GLY A 177 -6.26 -7.68 -1.27
CA GLY A 177 -5.00 -8.39 -1.44
C GLY A 177 -4.02 -7.57 -2.26
N LEU A 178 -2.76 -7.53 -1.85
CA LEU A 178 -1.70 -6.74 -2.49
C LEU A 178 -0.52 -7.66 -2.84
N ASN A 179 0.06 -7.49 -4.02
CA ASN A 179 1.19 -8.31 -4.50
C ASN A 179 2.58 -7.78 -4.08
N SER A 180 2.69 -7.38 -2.81
CA SER A 180 3.96 -7.13 -2.12
C SER A 180 3.73 -7.30 -0.62
N GLN A 181 4.72 -7.81 0.10
CA GLN A 181 4.74 -7.86 1.57
C GLN A 181 4.78 -6.47 2.20
N SER A 182 5.23 -5.46 1.43
CA SER A 182 5.34 -4.07 1.85
C SER A 182 4.88 -3.16 0.70
N PRO A 183 3.56 -3.07 0.44
CA PRO A 183 3.04 -2.31 -0.69
C PRO A 183 3.39 -0.81 -0.62
N GLY A 184 3.49 -0.29 0.61
CA GLY A 184 3.57 1.14 0.91
C GLY A 184 2.26 1.85 0.60
N ALA A 185 1.99 3.00 1.20
CA ALA A 185 0.83 3.81 0.88
C ALA A 185 1.22 5.28 0.86
N GLN A 186 0.86 5.98 -0.22
CA GLN A 186 1.11 7.40 -0.36
C GLN A 186 -0.22 8.11 -0.59
N LEU A 187 -0.73 8.81 0.43
CA LEU A 187 -1.95 9.61 0.31
C LEU A 187 -1.62 10.93 -0.38
N VAL A 188 -2.21 11.17 -1.54
CA VAL A 188 -1.95 12.37 -2.37
C VAL A 188 -2.14 13.67 -1.57
N PRO A 189 -3.22 13.87 -0.78
CA PRO A 189 -3.37 15.10 -0.01
C PRO A 189 -2.23 15.32 1.00
N PHE A 190 -1.74 14.26 1.64
CA PHE A 190 -0.67 14.38 2.64
C PHE A 190 0.70 14.56 1.98
N SER A 191 0.97 13.88 0.87
CA SER A 191 2.21 14.06 0.13
C SER A 191 2.32 15.40 -0.56
N ALA A 192 1.19 16.06 -0.85
CA ALA A 192 1.18 17.42 -1.37
C ALA A 192 1.25 18.49 -0.27
N PHE A 193 0.50 18.35 0.83
CA PHE A 193 0.31 19.46 1.77
C PHE A 193 0.81 19.20 3.20
N ARG A 194 1.25 17.98 3.54
CA ARG A 194 1.61 17.59 4.92
C ARG A 194 3.00 16.97 5.02
N THR A 195 3.91 17.31 4.11
CA THR A 195 5.31 16.83 4.18
C THR A 195 6.06 17.53 5.32
N GLU A 196 7.03 16.83 5.90
CA GLU A 196 8.02 17.38 6.83
C GLU A 196 9.42 16.99 6.32
N PRO A 197 10.29 17.97 5.95
CA PRO A 197 10.01 19.41 5.89
C PRO A 197 8.91 19.76 4.88
N ARG A 198 8.25 20.91 5.10
CA ARG A 198 7.16 21.38 4.24
C ARG A 198 7.64 21.62 2.82
N LEU A 199 6.82 21.22 1.85
CA LEU A 199 6.97 21.67 0.47
C LEU A 199 6.95 23.21 0.43
N PRO A 200 7.83 23.85 -0.35
CA PRO A 200 7.80 25.31 -0.47
C PRO A 200 6.44 25.78 -0.99
N ASP A 201 5.85 26.79 -0.34
CA ASP A 201 4.54 27.34 -0.73
C ASP A 201 4.50 27.76 -2.19
N GLU A 202 5.61 28.27 -2.74
CA GLU A 202 5.71 28.62 -4.17
C GLU A 202 5.52 27.42 -5.11
N VAL A 203 5.95 26.22 -4.72
CA VAL A 203 5.69 25.00 -5.48
C VAL A 203 4.19 24.70 -5.46
N LEU A 204 3.54 24.74 -4.30
CA LEU A 204 2.12 24.46 -4.14
C LEU A 204 1.25 25.48 -4.90
N LYS A 205 1.52 26.78 -4.72
CA LYS A 205 0.83 27.86 -5.41
C LYS A 205 0.90 27.69 -6.93
N LYS A 206 2.09 27.40 -7.48
CA LYS A 206 2.29 27.25 -8.93
C LYS A 206 1.69 25.95 -9.47
N ALA A 207 1.81 24.84 -8.74
CA ALA A 207 1.32 23.53 -9.15
C ALA A 207 -0.20 23.45 -9.12
N PHE A 208 -0.83 23.95 -8.05
CA PHE A 208 -2.28 23.88 -7.87
C PHE A 208 -3.03 25.13 -8.38
N LYS A 209 -2.32 26.17 -8.81
CA LYS A 209 -2.89 27.46 -9.26
C LYS A 209 -3.73 28.13 -8.16
N ILE A 210 -3.21 28.12 -6.94
CA ILE A 210 -3.87 28.64 -5.74
C ILE A 210 -3.04 29.74 -5.07
N THR A 211 -3.67 30.48 -4.14
CA THR A 211 -3.01 31.52 -3.35
C THR A 211 -2.29 30.94 -2.12
N GLY A 212 -1.46 31.76 -1.46
CA GLY A 212 -0.87 31.36 -0.17
C GLY A 212 -1.92 31.15 0.92
N GLN A 213 -3.03 31.90 0.88
CA GLN A 213 -4.14 31.72 1.82
C GLN A 213 -4.82 30.35 1.62
N ASP A 214 -4.95 29.90 0.38
CA ASP A 214 -5.50 28.58 0.06
C ASP A 214 -4.58 27.46 0.57
N VAL A 215 -3.25 27.61 0.38
CA VAL A 215 -2.25 26.65 0.92
C VAL A 215 -2.41 26.50 2.44
N GLN A 216 -2.42 27.61 3.17
CA GLN A 216 -2.58 27.61 4.62
C GLN A 216 -3.92 26.98 5.04
N ARG A 217 -5.00 27.27 4.32
CA ARG A 217 -6.32 26.71 4.60
C ARG A 217 -6.36 25.19 4.41
N ILE A 218 -5.79 24.69 3.32
CA ILE A 218 -5.71 23.26 3.04
C ILE A 218 -4.85 22.57 4.10
N GLN A 219 -3.67 23.10 4.40
CA GLN A 219 -2.78 22.56 5.44
C GLN A 219 -3.49 22.45 6.79
N LYS A 220 -4.20 23.51 7.21
CA LYS A 220 -4.99 23.51 8.45
C LYS A 220 -6.07 22.41 8.46
N HIS A 221 -6.80 22.23 7.37
CA HIS A 221 -7.84 21.19 7.28
C HIS A 221 -7.28 19.77 7.31
N LEU A 222 -6.04 19.57 6.84
CA LEU A 222 -5.38 18.26 6.83
C LEU A 222 -4.67 17.91 8.15
N GLY A 223 -4.89 18.71 9.21
CA GLY A 223 -4.21 18.55 10.50
C GLY A 223 -2.72 18.92 10.45
N GLY A 224 -2.31 19.70 9.44
CA GLY A 224 -0.98 20.27 9.33
C GLY A 224 -0.81 21.48 10.25
N LEU A 225 0.38 21.52 10.87
CA LEU A 225 0.88 22.50 11.85
C LEU A 225 0.75 23.96 11.41
#